data_AF-A0A7C7UWG0-F1
#
_entry.id   AF-A0A7C7UWG0-F1
#
_cell.length_a   1.000
_cell.length_b   1.000
_cell.length_c   1.000
_cell.angle_alpha   90.00
_cell.angle_beta   90.00
_cell.angle_gamma   90.00
#
_symmetry.space_group_name_H-M   'P 1'
#
loop_
_entity.id
_entity.type
_entity.pdbx_description
1 polymer ?
#
loop_
_entity_poly.entity_id
_entity_poly.type
_entity_poly.pdbx_seq_one_letter_code
_entity_poly.pdbx_strand_id
1 'polypeptide(L)'
;GFFNPLLNDMRADSLDMPSLRGIRLTGPYGRDGRFGSLRLFTRNVIVNEFAGPEPTPFMLDALMAYMREFDFLPNSMITPDGNLTDLASDAARRGEILFNTEFESMNKQSCASCHNPTSNFLDRRAYDIGTAAPPYPGALMQAFDTPTLLGTASSGPYFHDGSQPTLAAVVNWFDNRYSLGLSVAELADLTAYVETVGGADEAYQYFDEVDTAFRLSFDELTTFASTLDTLLPMRDAQHALILIDTIAPDLASDASLMRNQAAKPDAYRLAGILTRVGDHIRADEWDAANGAWNEFKALQDAVAEGMY
;
A
#
# COMPACT_ATOMS: atom_id res chain seq x y z
N GLY A 1 -6.61 17.31 -14.15
CA GLY A 1 -6.84 16.41 -13.00
C GLY A 1 -6.17 15.11 -13.32
N PHE A 2 -5.56 14.46 -12.34
CA PHE A 2 -4.83 13.19 -12.54
C PHE A 2 -5.75 12.01 -12.89
N PHE A 3 -7.05 12.11 -12.60
CA PHE A 3 -8.03 11.05 -12.85
C PHE A 3 -8.84 11.29 -14.13
N ASN A 4 -9.12 10.20 -14.85
CA ASN A 4 -9.96 10.22 -16.05
C ASN A 4 -11.40 10.64 -15.69
N PRO A 5 -12.06 11.57 -16.38
CA PRO A 5 -13.48 11.88 -16.13
C PRO A 5 -14.45 10.73 -16.48
N LEU A 6 -13.98 9.64 -17.10
CA LEU A 6 -14.74 8.44 -17.47
C LEU A 6 -14.44 7.24 -16.53
N LEU A 7 -14.36 7.47 -15.22
CA LEU A 7 -14.11 6.42 -14.21
C LEU A 7 -15.10 5.25 -14.31
N ASN A 8 -14.66 4.08 -13.86
CA ASN A 8 -15.45 2.85 -13.85
C ASN A 8 -16.75 2.94 -13.02
N ASP A 9 -16.85 3.86 -12.07
CA ASP A 9 -18.04 4.14 -11.25
C ASP A 9 -18.72 5.48 -11.58
N MET A 10 -18.19 6.21 -12.56
CA MET A 10 -18.63 7.54 -13.00
C MET A 10 -18.63 8.61 -11.89
N ARG A 11 -17.85 8.43 -10.81
CA ARG A 11 -17.72 9.40 -9.71
C ARG A 11 -16.32 9.97 -9.67
N ALA A 12 -16.19 11.30 -9.76
CA ALA A 12 -14.89 11.98 -9.74
C ALA A 12 -14.38 12.17 -8.29
N ASP A 13 -14.17 11.08 -7.57
CA ASP A 13 -13.61 11.05 -6.22
C ASP A 13 -12.44 10.05 -6.11
N SER A 14 -11.65 10.19 -5.03
CA SER A 14 -10.73 9.14 -4.64
C SER A 14 -11.55 8.04 -3.97
N LEU A 15 -11.66 6.89 -4.61
CA LEU A 15 -12.06 5.68 -3.91
C LEU A 15 -11.01 5.35 -2.85
N ASP A 16 -11.44 4.77 -1.73
CA ASP A 16 -10.49 4.12 -0.82
C ASP A 16 -9.62 3.15 -1.65
N MET A 17 -8.32 3.12 -1.40
CA MET A 17 -7.37 2.33 -2.20
C MET A 17 -6.87 1.18 -1.36
N PRO A 18 -7.19 -0.08 -1.71
CA PRO A 18 -6.73 -1.21 -0.93
C PRO A 18 -5.21 -1.30 -0.95
N SER A 19 -4.65 -1.80 0.15
CA SER A 19 -3.21 -2.04 0.29
C SER A 19 -2.69 -2.96 -0.83
N LEU A 20 -1.47 -2.68 -1.30
CA LEU A 20 -0.74 -3.57 -2.21
C LEU A 20 0.05 -4.67 -1.46
N ARG A 21 0.09 -4.63 -0.12
CA ARG A 21 0.76 -5.66 0.69
C ARG A 21 0.06 -7.00 0.52
N GLY A 22 0.85 -8.03 0.26
CA GLY A 22 0.37 -9.38 -0.02
C GLY A 22 -0.36 -9.51 -1.36
N ILE A 23 -0.36 -8.51 -2.25
CA ILE A 23 -1.22 -8.48 -3.45
C ILE A 23 -1.06 -9.73 -4.33
N ARG A 24 0.12 -10.35 -4.35
CA ARG A 24 0.35 -11.61 -5.08
C ARG A 24 -0.55 -12.77 -4.62
N LEU A 25 -1.14 -12.68 -3.42
CA LEU A 25 -1.95 -13.69 -2.75
C LEU A 25 -3.45 -13.36 -2.71
N THR A 26 -3.85 -12.15 -3.10
CA THR A 26 -5.20 -11.61 -2.89
C THR A 26 -6.10 -11.61 -4.13
N GLY A 27 -5.67 -12.25 -5.21
CA GLY A 27 -6.49 -12.37 -6.42
C GLY A 27 -7.86 -13.03 -6.14
N PRO A 28 -8.92 -12.74 -6.93
CA PRO A 28 -8.92 -11.86 -8.10
C PRO A 28 -8.75 -10.37 -7.75
N TYR A 29 -8.57 -9.54 -8.78
CA TYR A 29 -8.11 -8.16 -8.61
C TYR A 29 -9.19 -7.14 -9.03
N GLY A 30 -9.13 -5.96 -8.43
CA GLY A 30 -10.20 -4.97 -8.45
C GLY A 30 -11.19 -5.20 -7.30
N ARG A 31 -11.95 -4.17 -6.91
CA ARG A 31 -12.87 -4.25 -5.76
C ARG A 31 -13.99 -5.27 -5.94
N ASP A 32 -14.31 -5.64 -7.18
CA ASP A 32 -15.35 -6.58 -7.55
C ASP A 32 -14.79 -7.86 -8.20
N GLY A 33 -13.47 -8.09 -8.11
CA GLY A 33 -12.84 -9.29 -8.63
C GLY A 33 -12.89 -9.47 -10.14
N ARG A 34 -13.18 -8.42 -10.90
CA ARG A 34 -13.36 -8.54 -12.36
C ARG A 34 -12.08 -8.92 -13.12
N PHE A 35 -10.90 -8.77 -12.51
CA PHE A 35 -9.64 -9.08 -13.16
C PHE A 35 -9.03 -10.39 -12.65
N GLY A 36 -8.89 -11.38 -13.53
CA GLY A 36 -8.22 -12.65 -13.21
C GLY A 36 -6.70 -12.57 -13.12
N SER A 37 -6.07 -11.41 -13.38
CA SER A 37 -4.62 -11.24 -13.24
C SER A 37 -4.23 -9.83 -12.82
N LEU A 38 -3.18 -9.74 -12.00
CA LEU A 38 -2.62 -8.48 -11.53
C LEU A 38 -2.12 -7.62 -12.70
N ARG A 39 -1.62 -8.25 -13.76
CA ARG A 39 -1.15 -7.58 -14.98
C ARG A 39 -2.28 -6.85 -15.70
N LEU A 40 -3.43 -7.51 -15.89
CA LEU A 40 -4.60 -6.89 -16.51
C LEU A 40 -5.17 -5.76 -15.65
N PHE A 41 -5.25 -5.98 -14.34
CA PHE A 41 -5.68 -4.95 -13.39
C PHE A 41 -4.76 -3.72 -13.46
N THR A 42 -3.46 -3.91 -13.42
CA THR A 42 -2.46 -2.82 -13.47
C THR A 42 -2.53 -2.04 -14.76
N ARG A 43 -2.65 -2.73 -15.91
CA ARG A 43 -2.87 -2.07 -17.20
C ARG A 43 -4.17 -1.27 -17.19
N ASN A 44 -5.26 -1.83 -16.65
CA ASN A 44 -6.55 -1.12 -16.55
C ASN A 44 -6.41 0.16 -15.72
N VAL A 45 -5.71 0.11 -14.58
CA VAL A 45 -5.46 1.29 -13.76
C VAL A 45 -4.73 2.37 -14.57
N ILE A 46 -3.63 2.02 -15.23
CA ILE A 46 -2.85 2.98 -16.04
C ILE A 46 -3.69 3.58 -17.17
N VAL A 47 -4.31 2.75 -18.00
CA VAL A 47 -4.95 3.19 -19.25
C VAL A 47 -6.34 3.78 -19.03
N ASN A 48 -7.15 3.16 -18.17
CA ASN A 48 -8.56 3.52 -18.03
C ASN A 48 -8.79 4.45 -16.83
N GLU A 49 -8.21 4.18 -15.66
CA GLU A 49 -8.44 5.02 -14.47
C GLU A 49 -7.64 6.34 -14.54
N PHE A 50 -6.37 6.26 -14.94
CA PHE A 50 -5.47 7.42 -15.05
C PHE A 50 -5.40 8.04 -16.46
N ALA A 51 -6.09 7.47 -17.46
CA ALA A 51 -6.02 7.90 -18.86
C ALA A 51 -4.57 7.97 -19.41
N GLY A 52 -3.69 7.11 -18.91
CA GLY A 52 -2.30 7.02 -19.33
C GLY A 52 -2.12 6.31 -20.67
N PRO A 53 -0.93 6.43 -21.31
CA PRO A 53 -0.61 5.69 -22.51
C PRO A 53 -0.52 4.18 -22.22
N GLU A 54 -0.64 3.38 -23.28
CA GLU A 54 -0.43 1.93 -23.18
C GLU A 54 1.00 1.63 -22.69
N PRO A 55 1.17 0.94 -21.54
CA PRO A 55 2.49 0.57 -21.05
C PRO A 55 3.08 -0.56 -21.92
N THR A 56 4.40 -0.53 -22.13
CA THR A 56 5.08 -1.61 -22.85
C THR A 56 5.03 -2.92 -22.05
N PRO A 57 5.20 -4.09 -22.71
CA PRO A 57 5.27 -5.36 -22.00
C PRO A 57 6.30 -5.38 -20.87
N PHE A 58 7.46 -4.78 -21.12
CA PHE A 58 8.56 -4.66 -20.14
C PHE A 58 8.18 -3.79 -18.94
N MET A 59 7.53 -2.65 -19.16
CA MET A 59 7.06 -1.79 -18.06
C MET A 59 6.07 -2.53 -17.16
N LEU A 60 5.13 -3.26 -17.77
CA LEU A 60 4.19 -4.09 -16.99
C LEU A 60 4.92 -5.21 -16.24
N ASP A 61 5.91 -5.88 -16.84
CA ASP A 61 6.70 -6.91 -16.16
C ASP A 61 7.47 -6.33 -14.97
N ALA A 62 8.08 -5.15 -15.11
CA ALA A 62 8.76 -4.45 -14.04
C ALA A 62 7.81 -4.07 -12.89
N LEU A 63 6.62 -3.54 -13.21
CA LEU A 63 5.59 -3.26 -12.20
C LEU A 63 5.11 -4.54 -11.50
N MET A 64 4.97 -5.64 -12.24
CA MET A 64 4.60 -6.94 -11.64
C MET A 64 5.67 -7.45 -10.69
N ALA A 65 6.95 -7.32 -11.06
CA ALA A 65 8.05 -7.70 -10.18
C ALA A 65 8.01 -6.87 -8.90
N TYR A 66 7.95 -5.54 -9.03
CA TYR A 66 7.89 -4.61 -7.90
C TYR A 66 6.73 -4.90 -6.95
N MET A 67 5.49 -5.00 -7.46
CA MET A 67 4.32 -5.24 -6.60
C MET A 67 4.32 -6.61 -5.94
N ARG A 68 5.03 -7.61 -6.49
CA ARG A 68 5.12 -8.95 -5.90
C ARG A 68 6.09 -9.03 -4.72
N GLU A 69 6.95 -8.03 -4.53
CA GLU A 69 7.84 -7.93 -3.37
C GLU A 69 7.10 -7.44 -2.11
N PHE A 70 5.94 -6.81 -2.27
CA PHE A 70 5.12 -6.39 -1.14
C PHE A 70 4.41 -7.58 -0.52
N ASP A 71 5.04 -8.22 0.47
CA ASP A 71 4.37 -9.24 1.29
C ASP A 71 3.53 -8.60 2.41
N PHE A 72 2.72 -9.42 3.08
CA PHE A 72 2.12 -9.02 4.35
C PHE A 72 3.22 -8.73 5.38
N LEU A 73 2.99 -7.75 6.25
CA LEU A 73 3.90 -7.52 7.37
C LEU A 73 3.88 -8.73 8.33
N PRO A 74 5.00 -9.06 8.96
CA PRO A 74 5.04 -10.08 10.01
C PRO A 74 4.03 -9.77 11.12
N ASN A 75 3.36 -10.81 11.60
CA ASN A 75 2.45 -10.75 12.73
C ASN A 75 2.68 -11.98 13.62
N SER A 76 3.35 -11.78 14.75
CA SER A 76 3.71 -12.82 15.71
C SER A 76 2.51 -13.42 16.45
N MET A 77 1.33 -12.78 16.39
CA MET A 77 0.11 -13.26 17.04
C MET A 77 -0.63 -14.30 16.22
N ILE A 78 -0.25 -14.53 14.96
CA ILE A 78 -0.83 -15.55 14.08
C ILE A 78 0.24 -16.46 13.48
N THR A 79 -0.13 -17.71 13.23
CA THR A 79 0.70 -18.67 12.50
C THR A 79 0.53 -18.47 10.98
N PRO A 80 1.44 -19.03 10.14
CA PRO A 80 1.31 -18.93 8.68
C PRO A 80 0.02 -19.52 8.09
N ASP A 81 -0.65 -20.44 8.80
CA ASP A 81 -1.94 -21.03 8.45
C ASP A 81 -3.15 -20.26 9.03
N GLY A 82 -2.91 -19.13 9.70
CA GLY A 82 -3.95 -18.20 10.16
C GLY A 82 -4.52 -18.47 11.54
N ASN A 83 -3.92 -19.37 12.34
CA ASN A 83 -4.35 -19.64 13.71
C ASN A 83 -3.70 -18.68 14.71
N LEU A 84 -4.35 -18.42 15.84
CA LEU A 84 -3.76 -17.61 16.92
C LEU A 84 -2.57 -18.33 17.59
N THR A 85 -1.51 -17.58 17.88
CA THR A 85 -0.36 -18.05 18.68
C THR A 85 -0.59 -17.81 20.18
N ASP A 86 0.37 -18.21 21.02
CA ASP A 86 0.36 -17.94 22.47
C ASP A 86 0.49 -16.45 22.82
N LEU A 87 0.87 -15.60 21.87
CA LEU A 87 0.97 -14.14 22.06
C LEU A 87 -0.40 -13.45 21.93
N ALA A 88 -1.41 -14.12 21.36
CA ALA A 88 -2.75 -13.56 21.24
C ALA A 88 -3.45 -13.47 22.60
N SER A 89 -4.20 -12.38 22.79
CA SER A 89 -4.94 -12.13 24.03
C SER A 89 -6.10 -13.13 24.25
N ASP A 90 -6.51 -13.31 25.51
CA ASP A 90 -7.69 -14.13 25.84
C ASP A 90 -8.98 -13.60 25.17
N ALA A 91 -9.08 -12.29 24.95
CA ALA A 91 -10.20 -11.69 24.23
C ALA A 91 -10.21 -12.12 22.76
N ALA A 92 -9.06 -12.09 22.08
CA ALA A 92 -8.92 -12.57 20.71
C ALA A 92 -9.28 -14.05 20.60
N ARG A 93 -8.91 -14.90 21.57
CA ARG A 93 -9.28 -16.32 21.60
C ARG A 93 -10.80 -16.53 21.73
N ARG A 94 -11.47 -15.73 22.55
CA ARG A 94 -12.95 -15.77 22.63
C ARG A 94 -13.59 -15.25 21.33
N GLY A 95 -13.01 -14.21 20.74
CA GLY A 95 -13.43 -13.66 19.45
C GLY A 95 -13.29 -14.66 18.30
N GLU A 96 -12.24 -15.48 18.30
CA GLU A 96 -12.04 -16.56 17.32
C GLU A 96 -13.21 -17.56 17.34
N ILE A 97 -13.72 -17.91 18.53
CA ILE A 97 -14.88 -18.80 18.66
C ILE A 97 -16.10 -18.17 17.98
N LEU A 98 -16.37 -16.89 18.24
CA LEU A 98 -17.48 -16.15 17.63
C LEU A 98 -17.30 -16.04 16.11
N PHE A 99 -16.10 -15.76 15.64
CA PHE A 99 -15.76 -15.63 14.23
C PHE A 99 -16.04 -16.91 13.43
N ASN A 100 -15.85 -18.07 14.07
CA ASN A 100 -16.11 -19.39 13.50
C ASN A 100 -17.55 -19.90 13.73
N THR A 101 -18.35 -19.21 14.53
CA THR A 101 -19.73 -19.62 14.86
C THR A 101 -20.68 -19.33 13.70
N GLU A 102 -21.51 -20.31 13.33
CA GLU A 102 -22.57 -20.13 12.34
C GLU A 102 -23.76 -19.38 12.96
N PHE A 103 -24.29 -18.39 12.24
CA PHE A 103 -25.48 -17.66 12.64
C PHE A 103 -26.64 -17.98 11.70
N GLU A 104 -27.80 -18.35 12.27
CA GLU A 104 -29.01 -18.64 11.49
C GLU A 104 -29.44 -17.44 10.64
N SER A 105 -29.31 -16.22 11.17
CA SER A 105 -29.63 -14.99 10.45
C SER A 105 -28.65 -14.63 9.33
N MET A 106 -27.49 -15.30 9.28
CA MET A 106 -26.54 -15.27 8.16
C MET A 106 -26.64 -16.54 7.30
N ASN A 107 -27.82 -17.18 7.24
CA ASN A 107 -28.04 -18.41 6.48
C ASN A 107 -27.12 -19.58 6.89
N LYS A 108 -26.84 -19.71 8.20
CA LYS A 108 -25.92 -20.72 8.76
C LYS A 108 -24.49 -20.58 8.24
N GLN A 109 -24.08 -19.34 7.97
CA GLN A 109 -22.69 -18.99 7.69
C GLN A 109 -22.05 -18.34 8.92
N SER A 110 -20.73 -18.34 8.94
CA SER A 110 -19.87 -17.67 9.92
C SER A 110 -19.01 -16.60 9.25
N CYS A 111 -18.32 -15.76 10.02
CA CYS A 111 -17.35 -14.81 9.46
C CYS A 111 -16.24 -15.55 8.68
N ALA A 112 -15.79 -16.69 9.21
CA ALA A 112 -14.80 -17.57 8.60
C ALA A 112 -15.25 -18.21 7.27
N SER A 113 -16.56 -18.23 6.98
CA SER A 113 -17.09 -18.78 5.74
C SER A 113 -16.65 -17.98 4.51
N CYS A 114 -16.45 -16.66 4.66
CA CYS A 114 -15.87 -15.80 3.63
C CYS A 114 -14.40 -15.46 3.93
N HIS A 115 -14.08 -15.16 5.19
CA HIS A 115 -12.73 -14.83 5.62
C HIS A 115 -11.98 -16.07 6.14
N ASN A 116 -11.68 -17.02 5.24
CA ASN A 116 -11.09 -18.32 5.60
C ASN A 116 -9.63 -18.21 6.09
N PRO A 117 -9.33 -18.53 7.37
CA PRO A 117 -7.98 -18.39 7.94
C PRO A 117 -6.88 -19.08 7.12
N THR A 118 -7.16 -20.30 6.63
CA THR A 118 -6.18 -21.13 5.90
C THR A 118 -5.92 -20.69 4.45
N SER A 119 -6.62 -19.63 4.00
CA SER A 119 -6.50 -19.07 2.66
C SER A 119 -6.31 -17.55 2.73
N ASN A 120 -5.43 -17.07 3.62
CA ASN A 120 -5.14 -15.65 3.84
C ASN A 120 -6.39 -14.83 4.17
N PHE A 121 -7.35 -15.43 4.86
CA PHE A 121 -8.65 -14.81 5.18
C PHE A 121 -9.44 -14.38 3.94
N LEU A 122 -9.38 -15.21 2.88
CA LEU A 122 -10.05 -15.00 1.61
C LEU A 122 -10.74 -16.28 1.14
N ASP A 123 -11.94 -16.12 0.59
CA ASP A 123 -12.62 -17.13 -0.22
C ASP A 123 -12.60 -16.82 -1.73
N ARG A 124 -12.09 -15.65 -2.11
CA ARG A 124 -11.91 -15.18 -3.49
C ARG A 124 -13.22 -15.08 -4.27
N ARG A 125 -14.30 -14.66 -3.59
CA ARG A 125 -15.62 -14.46 -4.18
C ARG A 125 -16.14 -13.05 -3.89
N ALA A 126 -17.00 -12.59 -4.79
CA ALA A 126 -17.72 -11.34 -4.64
C ALA A 126 -19.10 -11.56 -3.99
N TYR A 127 -19.46 -10.70 -3.04
CA TYR A 127 -20.74 -10.70 -2.35
C TYR A 127 -21.40 -9.33 -2.34
N ASP A 128 -22.73 -9.31 -2.39
CA ASP A 128 -23.53 -8.15 -2.01
C ASP A 128 -24.03 -8.35 -0.58
N ILE A 129 -23.42 -7.62 0.36
CA ILE A 129 -23.84 -7.60 1.77
C ILE A 129 -24.87 -6.50 2.07
N GLY A 130 -25.28 -5.73 1.04
CA GLY A 130 -26.21 -4.62 1.15
C GLY A 130 -25.55 -3.28 1.49
N THR A 131 -24.26 -3.12 1.16
CA THR A 131 -23.52 -1.86 1.36
C THR A 131 -23.50 -0.98 0.10
N ALA A 132 -23.70 -1.53 -1.10
CA ALA A 132 -23.79 -0.73 -2.32
C ALA A 132 -25.18 -0.17 -2.54
N ALA A 133 -25.26 1.02 -3.15
CA ALA A 133 -26.47 1.52 -3.78
C ALA A 133 -26.46 1.20 -5.28
N PRO A 134 -27.63 0.93 -5.91
CA PRO A 134 -27.70 0.82 -7.36
C PRO A 134 -27.22 2.13 -8.01
N PRO A 135 -26.39 2.08 -9.06
CA PRO A 135 -25.95 3.29 -9.76
C PRO A 135 -27.12 4.03 -10.44
N TYR A 136 -28.19 3.31 -10.79
CA TYR A 136 -29.43 3.84 -11.33
C TYR A 136 -30.61 2.88 -11.07
N PRO A 137 -31.88 3.35 -11.12
CA PRO A 137 -33.04 2.50 -10.95
C PRO A 137 -33.07 1.33 -11.95
N GLY A 138 -33.15 0.10 -11.44
CA GLY A 138 -33.15 -1.13 -12.24
C GLY A 138 -31.75 -1.69 -12.57
N ALA A 139 -30.67 -1.06 -12.11
CA ALA A 139 -29.34 -1.65 -12.18
C ALA A 139 -29.23 -2.89 -11.29
N LEU A 140 -28.39 -3.85 -11.68
CA LEU A 140 -27.97 -4.93 -10.80
C LEU A 140 -27.16 -4.35 -9.64
N MET A 141 -27.33 -4.94 -8.46
CA MET A 141 -26.52 -4.60 -7.29
C MET A 141 -25.07 -4.98 -7.52
N GLN A 142 -24.16 -4.13 -7.07
CA GLN A 142 -22.73 -4.40 -7.14
C GLN A 142 -22.33 -5.34 -6.01
N ALA A 143 -21.56 -6.37 -6.36
CA ALA A 143 -20.92 -7.27 -5.41
C ALA A 143 -19.44 -6.92 -5.34
N PHE A 144 -18.85 -7.07 -4.15
CA PHE A 144 -17.44 -6.79 -3.91
C PHE A 144 -16.73 -8.03 -3.42
N ASP A 145 -15.48 -8.21 -3.83
CA ASP A 145 -14.64 -9.28 -3.34
C ASP A 145 -14.47 -9.19 -1.83
N THR A 146 -14.51 -10.34 -1.16
CA THR A 146 -14.10 -10.47 0.24
C THR A 146 -12.67 -9.96 0.39
N PRO A 147 -12.39 -8.87 1.13
CA PRO A 147 -11.02 -8.42 1.35
C PRO A 147 -10.30 -9.35 2.35
N THR A 148 -8.98 -9.43 2.26
CA THR A 148 -8.19 -10.15 3.28
C THR A 148 -8.25 -9.39 4.60
N LEU A 149 -8.30 -10.13 5.71
CA LEU A 149 -8.18 -9.56 7.05
C LEU A 149 -6.73 -9.37 7.48
N LEU A 150 -5.74 -9.74 6.67
CA LEU A 150 -4.33 -9.55 7.03
C LEU A 150 -3.90 -8.09 6.80
N GLY A 151 -3.27 -7.49 7.80
CA GLY A 151 -2.75 -6.11 7.74
C GLY A 151 -3.82 -5.01 7.73
N THR A 152 -5.10 -5.34 7.98
CA THR A 152 -6.21 -4.37 7.90
C THR A 152 -6.33 -3.47 9.14
N ALA A 153 -5.67 -3.80 10.26
CA ALA A 153 -5.76 -3.00 11.50
C ALA A 153 -5.22 -1.56 11.32
N SER A 154 -4.37 -1.32 10.32
CA SER A 154 -3.78 -0.01 10.02
C SER A 154 -4.25 0.58 8.69
N SER A 155 -5.35 0.09 8.11
CA SER A 155 -5.80 0.48 6.76
C SER A 155 -7.20 1.10 6.72
N GLY A 156 -7.69 1.60 7.85
CA GLY A 156 -8.98 2.29 7.88
C GLY A 156 -8.98 3.55 6.99
N PRO A 157 -10.16 4.02 6.53
CA PRO A 157 -11.48 3.48 6.81
C PRO A 157 -11.80 2.19 6.03
N TYR A 158 -12.86 1.49 6.41
CA TYR A 158 -13.25 0.17 5.93
C TYR A 158 -14.51 0.20 5.05
N PHE A 159 -14.74 -0.93 4.38
CA PHE A 159 -15.68 -1.13 3.26
C PHE A 159 -15.26 -0.43 1.98
N HIS A 160 -15.92 -0.82 0.88
CA HIS A 160 -15.59 -0.38 -0.47
C HIS A 160 -15.73 1.14 -0.70
N ASP A 161 -16.47 1.80 0.20
CA ASP A 161 -16.80 3.22 0.18
C ASP A 161 -16.21 3.97 1.39
N GLY A 162 -15.41 3.31 2.23
CA GLY A 162 -14.85 3.91 3.45
C GLY A 162 -15.90 4.28 4.52
N SER A 163 -17.11 3.71 4.46
CA SER A 163 -18.21 4.08 5.38
C SER A 163 -17.99 3.68 6.83
N GLN A 164 -17.07 2.76 7.13
CA GLN A 164 -16.82 2.29 8.50
C GLN A 164 -15.46 2.82 9.01
N PRO A 165 -15.42 3.60 10.10
CA PRO A 165 -14.17 4.24 10.54
C PRO A 165 -13.23 3.30 11.31
N THR A 166 -13.73 2.19 11.86
CA THR A 166 -12.97 1.26 12.72
C THR A 166 -13.41 -0.19 12.49
N LEU A 167 -12.57 -1.16 12.83
CA LEU A 167 -12.95 -2.58 12.82
C LEU A 167 -14.11 -2.87 13.80
N ALA A 168 -14.13 -2.19 14.94
CA ALA A 168 -15.27 -2.24 15.87
C ALA A 168 -16.58 -1.80 15.21
N ALA A 169 -16.55 -0.74 14.39
CA ALA A 169 -17.71 -0.27 13.64
C ALA A 169 -18.15 -1.30 12.58
N VAL A 170 -17.22 -1.98 11.91
CA VAL A 170 -17.51 -3.08 10.98
C VAL A 170 -18.21 -4.23 11.71
N VAL A 171 -17.67 -4.68 12.86
CA VAL A 171 -18.25 -5.76 13.66
C VAL A 171 -19.67 -5.40 14.11
N ASN A 172 -19.86 -4.19 14.64
CA ASN A 172 -21.17 -3.70 15.04
C ASN A 172 -22.14 -3.56 13.85
N TRP A 173 -21.64 -3.20 12.66
CA TRP A 173 -22.47 -3.14 11.46
C TRP A 173 -23.02 -4.53 11.11
N PHE A 174 -22.20 -5.59 11.14
CA PHE A 174 -22.64 -6.96 10.89
C PHE A 174 -23.65 -7.45 11.94
N ASP A 175 -23.39 -7.19 13.23
CA ASP A 175 -24.33 -7.52 14.31
C ASP A 175 -25.71 -6.89 14.07
N ASN A 176 -25.76 -5.60 13.74
CA ASN A 176 -27.01 -4.91 13.46
C ASN A 176 -27.68 -5.39 12.16
N ARG A 177 -26.90 -5.51 11.08
CA ARG A 177 -27.39 -5.86 9.73
C ARG A 177 -28.05 -7.24 9.68
N TYR A 178 -27.49 -8.19 10.44
CA TYR A 178 -27.96 -9.56 10.50
C TYR A 178 -28.62 -9.90 11.84
N SER A 179 -28.78 -8.93 12.75
CA SER A 179 -29.40 -9.13 14.07
C SER A 179 -28.80 -10.33 14.82
N LEU A 180 -27.46 -10.39 14.89
CA LEU A 180 -26.75 -11.53 15.49
C LEU A 180 -27.00 -11.62 17.00
N GLY A 181 -27.26 -10.47 17.65
CA GLY A 181 -27.65 -10.41 19.06
C GLY A 181 -26.47 -10.56 20.00
N LEU A 182 -25.27 -10.17 19.55
CA LEU A 182 -24.05 -10.25 20.34
C LEU A 182 -24.10 -9.24 21.49
N SER A 183 -23.68 -9.67 22.68
CA SER A 183 -23.49 -8.78 23.81
C SER A 183 -22.31 -7.82 23.57
N VAL A 184 -22.25 -6.75 24.36
CA VAL A 184 -21.13 -5.79 24.32
C VAL A 184 -19.77 -6.48 24.52
N ALA A 185 -19.70 -7.50 25.38
CA ALA A 185 -18.48 -8.26 25.61
C ALA A 185 -18.11 -9.11 24.39
N GLU A 186 -19.08 -9.76 23.74
CA GLU A 186 -18.84 -10.57 22.54
C GLU A 186 -18.42 -9.71 21.34
N LEU A 187 -19.02 -8.52 21.17
CA LEU A 187 -18.60 -7.55 20.16
C LEU A 187 -17.15 -7.10 20.37
N ALA A 188 -16.75 -6.86 21.62
CA ALA A 188 -15.38 -6.50 21.97
C ALA A 188 -14.39 -7.66 21.73
N ASP A 189 -14.78 -8.88 22.09
CA ASP A 189 -13.96 -10.08 21.84
C ASP A 189 -13.78 -10.34 20.34
N LEU A 190 -14.86 -10.26 19.54
CA LEU A 190 -14.79 -10.41 18.09
C LEU A 190 -13.95 -9.31 17.43
N THR A 191 -14.08 -8.06 17.91
CA THR A 191 -13.22 -6.95 17.45
C THR A 191 -11.75 -7.24 17.76
N ALA A 192 -11.42 -7.68 18.98
CA ALA A 192 -10.06 -8.02 19.36
C ALA A 192 -9.45 -9.12 18.48
N TYR A 193 -10.26 -10.10 18.06
CA TYR A 193 -9.81 -11.13 17.12
C TYR A 193 -9.48 -10.54 15.74
N VAL A 194 -10.39 -9.74 15.16
CA VAL A 194 -10.17 -9.14 13.84
C VAL A 194 -8.99 -8.17 13.84
N GLU A 195 -8.80 -7.40 14.92
CA GLU A 195 -7.63 -6.54 15.11
C GLU A 195 -6.33 -7.36 15.26
N THR A 196 -6.39 -8.51 15.95
CA THR A 196 -5.23 -9.41 16.10
C THR A 196 -4.81 -10.00 14.76
N VAL A 197 -5.75 -10.50 13.97
CA VAL A 197 -5.50 -11.04 12.61
C VAL A 197 -5.00 -9.94 11.67
N GLY A 198 -5.62 -8.76 11.73
CA GLY A 198 -5.26 -7.60 10.92
C GLY A 198 -4.05 -6.82 11.39
N GLY A 199 -3.46 -7.21 12.51
CA GLY A 199 -2.28 -6.57 13.08
C GLY A 199 -0.99 -6.89 12.33
N ALA A 200 0.08 -6.24 12.77
CA ALA A 200 1.46 -6.50 12.39
C ALA A 200 2.38 -6.10 13.55
N ASP A 201 3.54 -6.75 13.66
CA ASP A 201 4.50 -6.50 14.75
C ASP A 201 5.04 -5.05 14.71
N GLU A 202 5.35 -4.55 13.51
CA GLU A 202 5.88 -3.20 13.27
C GLU A 202 5.09 -2.51 12.14
N ALA A 203 3.80 -2.25 12.38
CA ALA A 203 2.91 -1.64 11.39
C ALA A 203 3.25 -0.17 11.04
N TYR A 204 3.94 0.53 11.95
CA TYR A 204 4.23 1.96 11.85
C TYR A 204 5.72 2.24 11.98
N GLN A 205 6.21 3.19 11.18
CA GLN A 205 7.53 3.75 11.37
C GLN A 205 7.53 4.63 12.62
N TYR A 206 8.46 4.38 13.53
CA TYR A 206 8.74 5.25 14.67
C TYR A 206 9.95 6.12 14.35
N PHE A 207 9.88 7.39 14.76
CA PHE A 207 10.95 8.36 14.56
C PHE A 207 11.56 8.77 15.90
N ASP A 208 12.88 8.93 15.94
CA ASP A 208 13.64 9.28 17.14
C ASP A 208 14.63 10.44 16.91
N GLU A 209 15.78 10.42 17.58
CA GLU A 209 16.82 11.44 17.40
C GLU A 209 17.56 11.35 16.08
N VAL A 210 17.71 10.14 15.52
CA VAL A 210 18.48 9.84 14.31
C VAL A 210 17.57 9.33 13.21
N ASP A 211 16.61 8.46 13.53
CA ASP A 211 15.61 7.99 12.59
C ASP A 211 14.53 9.06 12.46
N THR A 212 14.74 10.06 11.62
CA THR A 212 13.79 11.15 11.39
C THR A 212 13.01 10.95 10.09
N ALA A 213 11.92 11.70 9.92
CA ALA A 213 11.19 11.72 8.64
C ALA A 213 12.10 12.13 7.47
N PHE A 214 12.98 13.11 7.69
CA PHE A 214 13.99 13.47 6.70
C PHE A 214 14.94 12.31 6.41
N ARG A 215 15.43 11.61 7.44
CA ARG A 215 16.33 10.47 7.25
C ARG A 215 15.72 9.40 6.35
N LEU A 216 14.46 9.05 6.63
CA LEU A 216 13.71 8.10 5.80
C LEU A 216 13.60 8.59 4.36
N SER A 217 13.14 9.82 4.14
CA SER A 217 13.03 10.40 2.79
C SER A 217 14.39 10.46 2.08
N PHE A 218 15.46 10.78 2.80
CA PHE A 218 16.82 10.79 2.26
C PHE A 218 17.27 9.40 1.79
N ASP A 219 17.10 8.37 2.63
CA ASP A 219 17.46 7.00 2.29
C ASP A 219 16.64 6.50 1.09
N GLU A 220 15.34 6.82 1.02
CA GLU A 220 14.48 6.49 -0.13
C GLU A 220 14.93 7.21 -1.41
N LEU A 221 15.07 8.54 -1.37
CA LEU A 221 15.45 9.36 -2.51
C LEU A 221 16.82 8.97 -3.06
N THR A 222 17.80 8.71 -2.19
CA THR A 222 19.12 8.27 -2.64
C THR A 222 19.13 6.83 -3.14
N THR A 223 18.28 5.96 -2.60
CA THR A 223 18.04 4.62 -3.17
C THR A 223 17.47 4.73 -4.58
N PHE A 224 16.48 5.60 -4.82
CA PHE A 224 15.98 5.84 -6.18
C PHE A 224 17.05 6.42 -7.10
N ALA A 225 17.87 7.35 -6.60
CA ALA A 225 18.96 7.95 -7.36
C ALA A 225 19.98 6.91 -7.83
N SER A 226 20.18 5.82 -7.09
CA SER A 226 21.09 4.72 -7.48
C SER A 226 20.72 4.08 -8.83
N THR A 227 19.49 4.25 -9.32
CA THR A 227 19.10 3.83 -10.68
C THR A 227 19.98 4.47 -11.76
N LEU A 228 20.60 5.63 -11.47
CA LEU A 228 21.60 6.25 -12.36
C LEU A 228 22.81 5.36 -12.65
N ASP A 229 23.18 4.42 -11.77
CA ASP A 229 24.22 3.42 -12.05
C ASP A 229 23.84 2.51 -13.24
N THR A 230 22.55 2.40 -13.57
CA THR A 230 22.05 1.69 -14.76
C THR A 230 21.82 2.63 -15.94
N LEU A 231 21.21 3.80 -15.70
CA LEU A 231 20.79 4.71 -16.78
C LEU A 231 21.95 5.44 -17.45
N LEU A 232 22.99 5.83 -16.69
CA LEU A 232 24.15 6.53 -17.24
C LEU A 232 24.96 5.66 -18.22
N PRO A 233 25.29 4.38 -17.91
CA PRO A 233 25.92 3.50 -18.90
C PRO A 233 25.08 3.24 -20.15
N MET A 234 23.75 3.20 -20.00
CA MET A 234 22.82 3.01 -21.11
C MET A 234 22.62 4.26 -21.96
N ARG A 235 23.10 5.42 -21.50
CA ARG A 235 22.84 6.74 -22.09
C ARG A 235 21.34 7.05 -22.24
N ASP A 236 20.54 6.60 -21.28
CA ASP A 236 19.09 6.80 -21.29
C ASP A 236 18.73 8.18 -20.74
N ALA A 237 18.87 9.20 -21.59
CA ALA A 237 18.65 10.59 -21.19
C ALA A 237 17.22 10.84 -20.67
N GLN A 238 16.22 10.23 -21.30
CA GLN A 238 14.82 10.48 -20.94
C GLN A 238 14.54 10.04 -19.49
N HIS A 239 14.86 8.80 -19.13
CA HIS A 239 14.57 8.28 -17.80
C HIS A 239 15.50 8.86 -16.74
N ALA A 240 16.77 9.11 -17.08
CA ALA A 240 17.72 9.74 -16.15
C ALA A 240 17.29 11.16 -15.78
N LEU A 241 16.83 11.95 -16.76
CA LEU A 241 16.35 13.31 -16.49
C LEU A 241 15.05 13.31 -15.67
N ILE A 242 14.10 12.41 -15.95
CA ILE A 242 12.89 12.28 -15.12
C ILE A 242 13.26 12.01 -13.66
N LEU A 243 14.18 11.07 -13.44
CA LEU A 243 14.65 10.70 -12.11
C LEU A 243 15.32 11.87 -11.39
N ILE A 244 16.27 12.54 -12.05
CA ILE A 244 17.02 13.68 -11.49
C ILE A 244 16.10 14.86 -11.20
N ASP A 245 15.22 15.21 -12.14
CA ASP A 245 14.30 16.34 -12.02
C ASP A 245 13.20 16.11 -10.98
N THR A 246 13.06 14.88 -10.48
CA THR A 246 12.20 14.54 -9.33
C THR A 246 13.02 14.56 -8.03
N ILE A 247 14.12 13.82 -7.98
CA ILE A 247 14.87 13.61 -6.72
C ILE A 247 15.59 14.87 -6.25
N ALA A 248 16.24 15.61 -7.15
CA ALA A 248 17.02 16.78 -6.77
C ALA A 248 16.17 17.86 -6.08
N PRO A 249 15.01 18.29 -6.61
CA PRO A 249 14.16 19.26 -5.92
C PRO A 249 13.55 18.71 -4.63
N ASP A 250 13.15 17.43 -4.59
CA ASP A 250 12.58 16.81 -3.38
C ASP A 250 13.62 16.79 -2.25
N LEU A 251 14.85 16.34 -2.54
CA LEU A 251 15.95 16.35 -1.57
C LEU A 251 16.25 17.76 -1.05
N ALA A 252 16.23 18.76 -1.92
CA ALA A 252 16.45 20.16 -1.52
C ALA A 252 15.29 20.73 -0.68
N SER A 253 14.05 20.37 -1.02
CA SER A 253 12.85 20.79 -0.29
C SER A 253 12.85 20.19 1.13
N ASP A 254 13.11 18.89 1.22
CA ASP A 254 13.06 18.12 2.45
C ASP A 254 14.20 18.48 3.41
N ALA A 255 15.32 19.00 2.90
CA ALA A 255 16.42 19.51 3.72
C ALA A 255 15.97 20.58 4.75
N SER A 256 14.82 21.23 4.53
CA SER A 256 14.23 22.14 5.50
C SER A 256 13.75 21.46 6.79
N LEU A 257 13.42 20.16 6.72
CA LEU A 257 12.90 19.33 7.80
C LEU A 257 14.00 18.64 8.63
N MET A 258 15.26 18.76 8.23
CA MET A 258 16.40 18.16 8.93
C MET A 258 16.46 18.58 10.40
N ARG A 259 16.69 17.62 11.28
CA ARG A 259 16.94 17.90 12.70
C ARG A 259 18.37 18.39 12.92
N ASN A 260 19.35 17.78 12.24
CA ASN A 260 20.76 18.17 12.27
C ASN A 260 21.01 19.39 11.36
N GLN A 261 20.77 20.58 11.90
CA GLN A 261 20.94 21.83 11.17
C GLN A 261 22.38 22.06 10.68
N ALA A 262 23.40 21.45 11.31
CA ALA A 262 24.78 21.61 10.89
C ALA A 262 25.09 20.87 9.58
N ALA A 263 24.43 19.75 9.32
CA ALA A 263 24.61 18.96 8.10
C ALA A 263 23.69 19.40 6.95
N LYS A 264 22.71 20.26 7.21
CA LYS A 264 21.77 20.79 6.20
C LYS A 264 22.42 21.33 4.92
N PRO A 265 23.56 22.06 4.96
CA PRO A 265 24.24 22.47 3.74
C PRO A 265 24.63 21.31 2.81
N ASP A 266 24.92 20.13 3.36
CA ASP A 266 25.31 18.96 2.56
C ASP A 266 24.16 18.34 1.79
N ALA A 267 22.92 18.39 2.30
CA ALA A 267 21.74 17.99 1.54
C ALA A 267 21.53 18.85 0.29
N TYR A 268 21.71 20.17 0.41
CA TYR A 268 21.68 21.07 -0.75
C TYR A 268 22.83 20.83 -1.73
N ARG A 269 24.02 20.46 -1.23
CA ARG A 269 25.15 20.09 -2.09
C ARG A 269 24.85 18.83 -2.88
N LEU A 270 24.29 17.79 -2.24
CA LEU A 270 23.87 16.56 -2.90
C LEU A 270 22.84 16.83 -3.99
N ALA A 271 21.78 17.58 -3.69
CA ALA A 271 20.79 18.00 -4.67
C ALA A 271 21.42 18.77 -5.85
N GLY A 272 22.32 19.71 -5.55
CA GLY A 272 23.05 20.48 -6.56
C GLY A 272 23.96 19.61 -7.45
N ILE A 273 24.57 18.55 -6.92
CA ILE A 273 25.33 17.59 -7.72
C ILE A 273 24.38 16.83 -8.68
N LEU A 274 23.22 16.37 -8.20
CA LEU A 274 22.23 15.71 -9.07
C LEU A 274 21.76 16.63 -10.21
N THR A 275 21.47 17.90 -9.92
CA THR A 275 21.15 18.89 -10.97
C THR A 275 22.27 18.99 -12.00
N ARG A 276 23.55 19.02 -11.58
CA ARG A 276 24.69 19.03 -12.52
C ARG A 276 24.76 17.76 -13.37
N VAL A 277 24.46 16.58 -12.80
CA VAL A 277 24.35 15.35 -13.60
C VAL A 277 23.32 15.55 -14.72
N GLY A 278 22.15 16.09 -14.39
CA GLY A 278 21.10 16.40 -15.36
C GLY A 278 21.55 17.41 -16.43
N ASP A 279 22.25 18.47 -16.04
CA ASP A 279 22.78 19.47 -16.97
C ASP A 279 23.79 18.88 -17.95
N HIS A 280 24.69 18.01 -17.49
CA HIS A 280 25.62 17.28 -18.36
C HIS A 280 24.89 16.33 -19.32
N ILE A 281 23.85 15.62 -18.86
CA ILE A 281 23.03 14.77 -19.73
C ILE A 281 22.35 15.61 -20.83
N ARG A 282 21.78 16.77 -20.48
CA ARG A 282 21.15 17.69 -21.46
C ARG A 282 22.15 18.23 -22.48
N ALA A 283 23.42 18.37 -22.09
CA ALA A 283 24.52 18.78 -22.95
C ALA A 283 25.16 17.63 -23.75
N ASP A 284 24.68 16.39 -23.61
CA ASP A 284 25.27 15.16 -24.18
C ASP A 284 26.70 14.85 -23.67
N GLU A 285 27.04 15.35 -22.48
CA GLU A 285 28.35 15.23 -21.83
C GLU A 285 28.41 14.03 -20.84
N TRP A 286 28.24 12.81 -21.36
CA TRP A 286 28.09 11.61 -20.53
C TRP A 286 29.26 11.30 -19.58
N ASP A 287 30.50 11.58 -19.98
CA ASP A 287 31.66 11.35 -19.09
C ASP A 287 31.64 12.33 -17.91
N ALA A 288 31.22 13.58 -18.15
CA ALA A 288 31.05 14.57 -17.10
C ALA A 288 29.87 14.24 -16.18
N ALA A 289 28.76 13.74 -16.74
CA ALA A 289 27.63 13.24 -15.97
C ALA A 289 28.05 12.08 -15.03
N ASN A 290 28.83 11.11 -15.52
CA ASN A 290 29.39 10.05 -14.70
C ASN A 290 30.35 10.57 -13.62
N GLY A 291 31.17 11.57 -13.95
CA GLY A 291 32.04 12.25 -12.99
C GLY A 291 31.27 12.89 -11.84
N ALA A 292 30.22 13.66 -12.16
CA ALA A 292 29.35 14.27 -11.17
C ALA A 292 28.57 13.23 -10.35
N TRP A 293 28.13 12.12 -10.95
CA TRP A 293 27.48 11.04 -10.22
C TRP A 293 28.42 10.35 -9.22
N ASN A 294 29.69 10.13 -9.58
CA ASN A 294 30.68 9.61 -8.64
C ASN A 294 30.99 10.61 -7.50
N GLU A 295 30.97 11.91 -7.78
CA GLU A 295 31.03 12.96 -6.74
C GLU A 295 29.85 12.88 -5.77
N PHE A 296 28.63 12.66 -6.29
CA PHE A 296 27.44 12.47 -5.48
C PHE A 296 27.60 11.30 -4.51
N LYS A 297 27.97 10.12 -5.02
CA LYS A 297 28.14 8.91 -4.19
C LYS A 297 29.20 9.11 -3.11
N ALA A 298 30.34 9.71 -3.46
CA ALA A 298 31.39 10.01 -2.49
C ALA A 298 30.94 10.99 -1.41
N LEU A 299 30.16 12.02 -1.75
CA LEU A 299 29.61 12.95 -0.77
C LEU A 299 28.55 12.26 0.09
N GLN A 300 27.64 11.48 -0.50
CA GLN A 300 26.59 10.74 0.19
C GLN A 300 27.20 9.86 1.28
N ASP A 301 28.20 9.06 0.94
CA ASP A 301 28.90 8.18 1.89
C ASP A 301 29.56 8.99 3.03
N ALA A 302 30.16 10.14 2.70
CA ALA A 302 30.87 10.98 3.68
C ALA A 302 29.93 11.69 4.66
N VAL A 303 28.68 11.98 4.27
CA VAL A 303 27.74 12.77 5.08
C VAL A 303 26.60 11.93 5.65
N ALA A 304 26.53 10.64 5.31
CA ALA A 304 25.43 9.74 5.65
C ALA A 304 25.05 9.82 7.14
N GLU A 305 25.99 9.73 8.07
CA GLU A 305 25.69 9.75 9.51
C GLU A 305 25.04 11.06 9.99
N GLY A 306 25.22 12.17 9.26
CA GLY A 306 24.67 13.47 9.60
C GLY A 306 23.29 13.78 9.01
N MET A 307 22.77 12.93 8.12
CA MET A 307 21.54 13.17 7.36
C MET A 307 20.28 12.78 8.15
N TYR A 308 19.95 13.54 9.19
CA TYR A 308 18.72 13.38 9.99
C TYR A 308 18.13 14.71 10.43
#